data_AF-A0A559ID39-F1
#
_entry.id   AF-A0A559ID39-F1
#
_cell.length_a   1.000
_cell.length_b   1.000
_cell.length_c   1.000
_cell.angle_alpha   90.00
_cell.angle_beta   90.00
_cell.angle_gamma   90.00
#
_symmetry.space_group_name_H-M   'P 1'
#
loop_
_entity.id
_entity.type
_entity.pdbx_description
1 polymer ?
#
loop_
_entity_poly.entity_id
_entity_poly.type
_entity_poly.pdbx_seq_one_letter_code
_entity_poly.pdbx_strand_id
1 'polypeptide(L)'
;MGWISHNFIIVTHDKLEEINEVRNLAIQLFNVDQFPLKTNLVSEILPSIAQNAFSFFINCDGSSEGRETSDMYDEIRLKYTNYLYENFIHFVEISMNIDGLKSKVVKSSQGNILKLRSYHDLDDENSPY
;
A
#
# COMPACT_ATOMS: atom_id res chain seq x y z
N MET A 1 6.37 -15.68 19.93
CA MET A 1 6.71 -15.77 18.49
C MET A 1 6.15 -14.52 17.87
N GLY A 2 7.02 -13.68 17.31
CA GLY A 2 6.61 -12.36 16.81
C GLY A 2 5.74 -12.49 15.57
N TRP A 3 4.76 -11.59 15.44
CA TRP A 3 3.78 -11.63 14.36
C TRP A 3 4.46 -11.18 13.05
N ILE A 4 4.33 -11.97 11.98
CA ILE A 4 4.76 -11.53 10.65
C ILE A 4 3.62 -10.76 9.99
N SER A 5 3.75 -9.43 9.98
CA SER A 5 2.82 -8.53 9.29
C SER A 5 3.50 -7.87 8.09
N HIS A 6 2.92 -8.04 6.91
CA HIS A 6 3.40 -7.42 5.67
C HIS A 6 2.49 -6.28 5.28
N ASN A 7 3.07 -5.11 4.95
CA ASN A 7 2.29 -3.96 4.54
C ASN A 7 2.43 -3.74 3.05
N PHE A 8 1.35 -3.35 2.41
CA PHE A 8 1.31 -3.00 1.00
C PHE A 8 0.66 -1.64 0.87
N ILE A 9 1.19 -0.82 -0.03
CA ILE A 9 0.54 0.42 -0.43
C ILE A 9 0.15 0.28 -1.89
N ILE A 10 -1.10 0.57 -2.19
CA ILE A 10 -1.59 0.70 -3.57
C ILE A 10 -1.90 2.17 -3.78
N VAL A 11 -1.35 2.73 -4.85
CA VAL A 11 -1.54 4.13 -5.22
C VAL A 11 -2.25 4.17 -6.57
N THR A 12 -3.21 5.07 -6.70
CA THR A 12 -3.96 5.32 -7.93
C THR A 12 -4.02 6.81 -8.22
N HIS A 13 -3.93 7.17 -9.49
CA HIS A 13 -4.11 8.55 -9.95
C HIS A 13 -4.61 8.60 -11.40
N ASP A 14 -5.31 9.66 -11.78
CA ASP A 14 -5.86 9.84 -13.14
C ASP A 14 -4.89 10.52 -14.12
N LYS A 15 -3.90 11.24 -13.61
CA LYS A 15 -2.81 11.86 -14.38
C LYS A 15 -1.52 11.06 -14.34
N LEU A 16 -0.93 10.85 -15.52
CA LEU A 16 0.29 10.07 -15.70
C LEU A 16 1.52 10.76 -15.10
N GLU A 17 1.60 12.09 -15.20
CA GLU A 17 2.74 12.87 -14.68
C GLU A 17 2.81 12.76 -13.15
N GLU A 18 1.68 13.01 -12.48
CA GLU A 18 1.60 12.97 -11.02
C GLU A 18 1.85 11.54 -10.49
N ILE A 19 1.34 10.48 -11.16
CA ILE A 19 1.64 9.12 -10.71
C ILE A 19 3.11 8.73 -10.90
N ASN A 20 3.77 9.26 -11.94
CA ASN A 20 5.20 9.04 -12.14
C ASN A 20 6.02 9.72 -11.04
N GLU A 21 5.66 10.94 -10.65
CA GLU A 21 6.33 11.67 -9.58
C GLU A 21 6.25 10.92 -8.24
N VAL A 22 5.05 10.51 -7.84
CA VAL A 22 4.85 9.79 -6.56
C VAL A 22 5.51 8.40 -6.59
N ARG A 23 5.57 7.73 -7.76
CA ARG A 23 6.29 6.47 -7.93
C ARG A 23 7.79 6.66 -7.82
N ASN A 24 8.36 7.69 -8.45
CA ASN A 24 9.78 7.98 -8.38
C ASN A 24 10.20 8.29 -6.93
N LEU A 25 9.37 9.01 -6.18
CA LEU A 25 9.58 9.19 -4.74
C LEU A 25 9.56 7.86 -3.98
N ALA A 26 8.61 6.96 -4.29
CA ALA A 26 8.60 5.63 -3.70
C ALA A 26 9.88 4.85 -4.00
N ILE A 27 10.35 4.86 -5.25
CA ILE A 27 11.60 4.20 -5.63
C ILE A 27 12.78 4.76 -4.80
N GLN A 28 12.87 6.08 -4.66
CA GLN A 28 13.93 6.72 -3.86
C GLN A 28 13.88 6.34 -2.38
N LEU A 29 12.68 6.20 -1.83
CA LEU A 29 12.48 5.89 -0.41
C LEU A 29 12.63 4.40 -0.09
N PHE A 30 12.15 3.52 -0.97
CA PHE A 30 12.04 2.08 -0.69
C PHE A 30 13.16 1.23 -1.34
N ASN A 31 13.80 1.69 -2.43
CA ASN A 31 14.92 0.98 -3.07
C ASN A 31 16.28 1.56 -2.63
N VAL A 32 16.54 1.59 -1.32
CA VAL A 32 17.82 2.10 -0.79
C VAL A 32 18.92 1.05 -0.99
N ASP A 33 20.09 1.44 -1.51
CA ASP A 33 21.27 0.58 -1.72
C ASP A 33 21.81 -0.11 -0.45
N GLN A 34 21.25 0.21 0.71
CA GLN A 34 21.64 -0.28 2.03
C GLN A 34 21.06 -1.67 2.36
N PHE A 35 20.14 -2.19 1.53
CA PHE A 35 19.48 -3.46 1.79
C PHE A 35 20.17 -4.64 1.10
N PRO A 36 20.36 -5.77 1.80
CA PRO A 36 21.10 -6.94 1.29
C PRO A 36 20.42 -7.61 0.10
N LEU A 37 19.11 -7.39 -0.08
CA LEU A 37 18.34 -7.83 -1.23
C LEU A 37 18.05 -6.59 -2.09
N LYS A 38 18.70 -6.50 -3.26
CA LYS A 38 18.36 -5.54 -4.32
C LYS A 38 17.04 -5.92 -5.00
N THR A 39 15.99 -6.10 -4.21
CA THR A 39 14.65 -6.42 -4.69
C THR A 39 13.93 -5.12 -5.02
N ASN A 40 13.36 -5.05 -6.22
CA ASN A 40 12.52 -3.93 -6.59
C ASN A 40 11.19 -4.03 -5.81
N LEU A 41 11.01 -3.17 -4.80
CA LEU A 41 9.82 -3.16 -3.95
C LEU A 41 8.66 -2.35 -4.56
N VAL A 42 8.93 -1.59 -5.62
CA VAL A 42 7.96 -0.72 -6.28
C VAL A 42 7.66 -1.27 -7.67
N SER A 43 6.39 -1.60 -7.92
CA SER A 43 5.96 -2.14 -9.21
C SER A 43 6.07 -1.12 -10.34
N GLU A 44 5.97 -1.57 -11.59
CA GLU A 44 5.66 -0.68 -12.72
C GLU A 44 4.26 -0.06 -12.57
N ILE A 45 4.03 1.03 -13.32
CA ILE A 45 2.70 1.64 -13.43
C ILE A 45 1.84 0.79 -14.35
N LEU A 46 0.66 0.43 -13.88
CA LEU A 46 -0.35 -0.32 -14.58
C LEU A 46 -1.50 0.62 -14.98
N PRO A 47 -1.73 0.86 -16.28
CA PRO A 47 -2.89 1.61 -16.74
C PRO A 47 -4.17 0.77 -16.60
N SER A 48 -5.25 1.39 -16.16
CA SER A 48 -6.59 0.81 -16.12
C SER A 48 -7.21 0.82 -17.52
N ILE A 49 -7.93 -0.26 -17.85
CA ILE A 49 -8.60 -0.41 -19.15
C ILE A 49 -9.85 0.49 -19.23
N ALA A 50 -10.53 0.72 -18.11
CA ALA A 50 -11.91 1.23 -18.13
C ALA A 50 -12.02 2.75 -17.86
N GLN A 51 -10.99 3.36 -17.27
CA GLN A 51 -10.99 4.76 -16.84
C GLN A 51 -9.53 5.21 -16.87
N ASN A 52 -9.22 6.40 -17.41
CA ASN A 52 -7.88 6.99 -17.45
C ASN A 52 -7.29 7.10 -16.02
N ALA A 53 -6.83 5.98 -15.50
CA ALA A 53 -6.38 5.78 -14.15
C ALA A 53 -5.17 4.87 -14.24
N PHE A 54 -4.18 5.22 -13.46
CA PHE A 54 -2.92 4.54 -13.39
C PHE A 54 -2.76 4.07 -11.96
N SER A 55 -2.14 2.91 -11.78
CA SER A 55 -1.91 2.36 -10.45
C SER A 55 -0.54 1.71 -10.35
N PHE A 56 0.07 1.75 -9.18
CA PHE A 56 1.22 0.90 -8.85
C PHE A 56 1.11 0.44 -7.40
N PHE A 57 1.87 -0.59 -7.06
CA PHE A 57 1.92 -1.13 -5.71
C PHE A 57 3.34 -1.09 -5.16
N ILE A 58 3.41 -0.94 -3.84
CA ILE A 58 4.64 -0.99 -3.06
C ILE A 58 4.51 -2.16 -2.10
N ASN A 59 5.47 -3.06 -2.15
CA ASN A 59 5.67 -4.07 -1.11
C ASN A 59 6.53 -3.44 0.00
N CYS A 60 5.88 -2.97 1.06
CA CYS A 60 6.59 -2.50 2.24
C CYS A 60 7.00 -3.75 3.02
N ASP A 61 8.26 -4.16 2.86
CA ASP A 61 8.77 -5.40 3.44
C ASP A 61 8.28 -5.60 4.89
N GLY A 62 7.83 -6.81 5.17
CA GLY A 62 7.07 -7.11 6.37
C GLY A 62 7.96 -7.19 7.59
N SER A 63 7.45 -6.64 8.68
CA SER A 63 8.08 -6.74 9.98
C SER A 63 7.91 -8.17 10.51
N SER A 64 9.03 -8.84 10.75
CA SER A 64 9.12 -9.74 11.90
C SER A 64 9.47 -8.86 13.10
N GLU A 65 8.62 -8.82 14.13
CA GLU A 65 8.87 -8.04 15.35
C GLU A 65 10.31 -8.22 15.87
N GLY A 66 11.01 -7.12 16.13
CA GLY A 66 12.35 -7.12 16.75
C GLY A 66 13.54 -7.11 15.79
N ARG A 67 13.36 -6.83 14.50
CA ARG A 67 14.47 -6.56 13.55
C ARG A 67 14.61 -5.06 13.31
N GLU A 68 15.84 -4.54 13.32
CA GLU A 68 16.14 -3.12 13.07
C GLU A 68 15.62 -2.61 11.72
N THR A 69 15.54 -3.48 10.71
CA THR A 69 14.96 -3.14 9.41
C THR A 69 13.46 -2.81 9.50
N SER A 70 12.76 -3.34 10.51
CA SER A 70 11.33 -3.10 10.73
C SER A 70 11.04 -1.63 11.01
N ASP A 71 11.71 -1.06 12.01
CA ASP A 71 11.43 0.30 12.47
C ASP A 71 11.70 1.32 11.36
N MET A 72 12.76 1.10 10.59
CA MET A 72 13.07 1.92 9.43
C MET A 72 12.00 1.82 8.32
N TYR A 73 11.51 0.62 8.00
CA TYR A 73 10.43 0.49 7.00
C TYR A 73 9.11 1.09 7.51
N ASP A 74 8.83 1.03 8.81
CA ASP A 74 7.68 1.69 9.43
C ASP A 74 7.77 3.23 9.30
N GLU A 75 8.94 3.81 9.56
CA GLU A 75 9.19 5.26 9.38
C GLU A 75 9.05 5.68 7.92
N ILE A 76 9.66 4.94 6.99
CA ILE A 76 9.57 5.22 5.55
C ILE A 76 8.12 5.11 5.07
N ARG A 77 7.40 4.07 5.50
CA ARG A 77 5.98 3.87 5.19
C ARG A 77 5.13 5.02 5.70
N LEU A 78 5.33 5.45 6.95
CA LEU A 78 4.60 6.56 7.54
C LEU A 78 4.89 7.88 6.81
N LYS A 79 6.15 8.15 6.50
CA LYS A 79 6.57 9.34 5.75
C LYS A 79 5.91 9.38 4.37
N TYR A 80 5.94 8.26 3.64
CA TYR A 80 5.38 8.19 2.30
C TYR A 80 3.85 8.32 2.30
N THR A 81 3.14 7.62 3.19
CA THR A 81 1.68 7.71 3.26
C THR A 81 1.19 9.07 3.77
N ASN A 82 1.96 9.77 4.61
CA ASN A 82 1.68 11.16 4.98
C ASN A 82 1.82 12.09 3.77
N TYR A 83 2.92 11.97 3.02
CA TYR A 83 3.11 12.73 1.79
C TYR A 83 1.95 12.51 0.80
N LEU A 84 1.54 11.27 0.55
CA LEU A 84 0.40 10.97 -0.33
C LEU A 84 -0.89 11.63 0.16
N TYR A 85 -1.14 11.58 1.46
CA TYR A 85 -2.33 12.20 2.07
C TYR A 85 -2.32 13.72 1.94
N GLU A 86 -1.19 14.37 2.24
CA GLU A 86 -1.04 15.83 2.16
C GLU A 86 -1.15 16.36 0.73
N ASN A 87 -0.82 15.54 -0.27
CA ASN A 87 -0.90 15.88 -1.69
C ASN A 87 -2.18 15.37 -2.37
N PHE A 88 -3.18 14.95 -1.58
CA PHE A 88 -4.49 14.47 -2.08
C PHE A 88 -4.41 13.32 -3.09
N ILE A 89 -3.37 12.48 -3.00
CA ILE A 89 -3.20 11.32 -3.87
C ILE A 89 -4.04 10.15 -3.36
N HIS A 90 -4.74 9.45 -4.25
CA HIS A 90 -5.52 8.29 -3.87
C HIS A 90 -4.63 7.08 -3.55
N PHE A 91 -4.75 6.56 -2.34
CA PHE A 91 -4.04 5.36 -1.92
C PHE A 91 -4.80 4.57 -0.86
N VAL A 92 -4.39 3.31 -0.71
CA VAL A 92 -4.75 2.43 0.40
C VAL A 92 -3.51 1.70 0.90
N GLU A 93 -3.34 1.66 2.22
CA GLU A 93 -2.36 0.85 2.92
C GLU A 93 -3.05 -0.37 3.53
N ILE A 94 -2.55 -1.56 3.23
CA ILE A 94 -3.11 -2.84 3.67
C ILE A 94 -2.02 -3.60 4.43
N SER A 95 -2.34 -4.02 5.64
CA SER A 95 -1.51 -4.93 6.42
C SER A 95 -2.09 -6.35 6.33
N MET A 96 -1.25 -7.32 5.98
CA MET A 96 -1.60 -8.74 5.89
C MET A 96 -0.76 -9.53 6.90
N ASN A 97 -1.44 -10.21 7.82
CA ASN A 97 -0.79 -11.10 8.78
C ASN A 97 -0.71 -12.51 8.19
N ILE A 98 0.52 -12.99 7.95
CA ILE A 98 0.75 -14.32 7.37
C ILE A 98 0.36 -15.42 8.36
N ASP A 99 0.61 -15.21 9.65
CA ASP A 99 0.35 -16.21 10.69
C ASP A 99 -1.11 -16.29 11.13
N GLY A 100 -1.93 -15.31 10.77
CA GLY A 100 -3.28 -15.12 11.32
C GLY A 100 -4.42 -15.06 10.32
N LEU A 101 -4.16 -15.20 9.01
CA LEU A 101 -5.14 -15.06 7.92
C LEU A 101 -6.06 -13.83 8.08
N LYS A 102 -5.49 -12.72 8.53
CA LYS A 102 -6.22 -11.46 8.74
C LYS A 102 -5.55 -10.34 7.99
N SER A 103 -6.31 -9.65 7.15
CA SER A 103 -5.91 -8.39 6.54
C SER A 103 -6.64 -7.23 7.20
N LYS A 104 -6.01 -6.06 7.23
CA LYS A 104 -6.61 -4.79 7.68
C LYS A 104 -6.20 -3.66 6.76
N VAL A 105 -7.11 -2.74 6.49
CA VAL A 105 -6.75 -1.42 5.95
C VAL A 105 -6.16 -0.60 7.09
N VAL A 106 -4.92 -0.17 6.94
CA VAL A 106 -4.21 0.64 7.95
C VAL A 106 -4.54 2.11 7.77
N LYS A 107 -4.49 2.59 6.53
CA LYS A 107 -4.69 3.99 6.17
C LYS A 107 -5.20 4.12 4.74
N SER A 108 -5.93 5.19 4.44
CA SER A 108 -6.36 5.50 3.07
C SER A 108 -6.44 7.01 2.84
N SER A 109 -6.52 7.40 1.56
CA SER A 109 -6.77 8.80 1.16
C SER A 109 -8.09 9.39 1.68
N GLN A 110 -9.07 8.56 2.07
CA GLN A 110 -10.34 9.01 2.66
C GLN A 110 -10.30 9.13 4.20
N GLY A 111 -9.11 8.99 4.81
CA GLY A 111 -8.93 8.94 6.26
C GLY A 111 -8.74 7.52 6.80
N ASN A 112 -8.75 7.39 8.13
CA ASN A 112 -8.70 6.10 8.81
C ASN A 112 -10.08 5.43 8.77
N ILE A 113 -10.11 4.14 8.39
CA ILE A 113 -11.25 3.21 8.39
C ILE A 113 -12.08 3.21 7.10
N LEU A 114 -11.81 2.20 6.25
CA LEU A 114 -12.86 1.44 5.59
C LEU A 114 -12.79 0.02 6.19
N LYS A 115 -13.85 -0.40 6.91
CA LYS A 115 -14.06 -1.83 7.13
C LYS A 115 -14.16 -2.45 5.74
N LEU A 116 -13.18 -3.27 5.37
CA LEU A 116 -13.34 -4.17 4.23
C LEU A 116 -14.60 -4.98 4.50
N ARG A 117 -15.66 -4.78 3.71
CA ARG A 117 -16.79 -5.71 3.69
C ARG A 117 -16.19 -7.06 3.34
N SER A 118 -16.44 -8.05 4.18
CA SER A 118 -16.05 -9.41 3.86
C SER A 118 -16.88 -9.84 2.64
N TYR A 119 -16.36 -10.70 1.78
CA TYR A 119 -17.10 -11.19 0.61
C TYR A 119 -18.39 -11.94 1.01
N HIS A 120 -18.54 -12.30 2.30
CA HIS A 120 -19.76 -12.86 2.87
C HIS A 120 -20.85 -11.82 3.21
N ASP A 121 -20.57 -10.53 3.09
CA ASP A 121 -21.54 -9.45 3.31
C ASP A 121 -22.24 -9.00 2.01
N LEU A 122 -22.08 -9.73 0.91
CA LEU A 122 -22.63 -9.40 -0.42
C LEU A 122 -23.86 -10.25 -0.83
N ASP A 123 -24.26 -11.23 -0.02
CA ASP A 123 -25.37 -12.13 -0.36
C ASP A 123 -26.71 -11.75 0.28
N ASP A 124 -26.77 -10.73 1.13
CA ASP A 124 -28.02 -10.24 1.73
C ASP A 124 -28.22 -8.75 1.46
N GLU A 125 -28.94 -8.48 0.38
CA GLU A 125 -30.11 -7.57 0.31
C GLU A 125 -30.26 -7.02 -1.11
N ASN A 126 -31.12 -7.68 -1.89
CA ASN A 126 -31.83 -7.14 -3.06
C ASN A 126 -30.98 -6.50 -4.17
N SER A 127 -30.48 -7.31 -5.11
CA SER A 127 -30.23 -6.84 -6.48
C SER A 127 -31.45 -7.13 -7.37
N PRO A 128 -32.17 -6.11 -7.86
CA PRO A 128 -32.99 -6.22 -9.05
C PRO A 128 -32.41 -5.35 -10.17
N TYR A 129 -31.16 -5.57 -10.59
CA TYR A 129 -30.65 -5.13 -11.91
C TYR A 129 -29.55 -6.06 -12.40
#